data_AF-X0ZKK6-F1
#
_entry.id   AF-X0ZKK6-F1
#
_cell.length_a   1.000
_cell.length_b   1.000
_cell.length_c   1.000
_cell.angle_alpha   90.00
_cell.angle_beta   90.00
_cell.angle_gamma   90.00
#
_symmetry.space_group_name_H-M   'P 1'
#
loop_
_entity.id
_entity.type
_entity.pdbx_description
1 polymer ?
#
loop_
_entity_poly.entity_id
_entity_poly.type
_entity_poly.pdbx_seq_one_letter_code
_entity_poly.pdbx_strand_id
1 'polypeptide(L)'
;MPREEQVLVIERKVLEQVGMFQGLTFDVERYLREFFVQGVPRFMPRSQVEKNPAYKQLIPYVLMSYEGKYLSYVRGKRAGEARLVGNRSIGIGGHIN
;
A
#
# COMPACT_ATOMS: atom_id res chain seq x y z
N MET A 1 -21.95 -8.17 13.99
CA MET A 1 -20.51 -8.45 13.83
C MET A 1 -19.90 -7.33 12.99
N PRO A 2 -18.69 -6.83 13.31
CA PRO A 2 -18.06 -5.82 12.45
C PRO A 2 -17.87 -6.41 11.05
N ARG A 3 -18.25 -5.63 10.03
CA ARG A 3 -18.08 -6.01 8.62
C ARG A 3 -16.58 -6.12 8.35
N GLU A 4 -16.15 -7.22 7.76
CA GLU A 4 -14.75 -7.46 7.47
C GLU A 4 -14.21 -6.44 6.46
N GLU A 5 -13.07 -5.81 6.78
CA GLU A 5 -12.41 -4.82 5.92
C GLU A 5 -12.09 -5.45 4.55
N GLN A 6 -12.63 -4.86 3.48
CA GLN A 6 -12.27 -5.21 2.10
C GLN A 6 -11.14 -4.28 1.66
N VAL A 7 -10.09 -4.82 1.05
CA VAL A 7 -8.95 -4.03 0.58
C VAL A 7 -8.69 -4.29 -0.90
N LEU A 8 -8.29 -3.26 -1.64
CA LEU A 8 -7.95 -3.39 -3.05
C LEU A 8 -6.60 -4.10 -3.22
N VAL A 9 -6.60 -5.19 -3.98
CA VAL A 9 -5.40 -5.99 -4.26
C VAL A 9 -5.24 -6.28 -5.75
N ILE A 10 -4.01 -6.60 -6.15
CA ILE A 10 -3.68 -7.29 -7.41
C ILE A 10 -3.01 -8.63 -7.10
N GLU A 11 -3.09 -9.57 -8.03
CA GLU A 11 -2.24 -10.77 -7.97
C GLU A 11 -0.77 -10.39 -8.17
N ARG A 12 0.12 -10.95 -7.35
CA ARG A 12 1.56 -10.70 -7.41
C ARG A 12 2.16 -10.99 -8.80
N LYS A 13 1.63 -12.01 -9.49
CA LYS A 13 2.07 -12.37 -10.85
C LYS A 13 1.95 -11.22 -11.85
N VAL A 14 0.99 -10.31 -11.64
CA VAL A 14 0.82 -9.12 -12.50
C VAL A 14 2.02 -8.19 -12.32
N LEU A 15 2.40 -7.88 -11.08
CA LEU A 15 3.62 -7.11 -10.80
C LEU A 15 4.87 -7.79 -11.37
N GLU A 16 4.96 -9.12 -11.26
CA GLU A 16 6.10 -9.89 -11.79
C GLU A 16 6.18 -9.83 -13.33
N GLN A 17 5.04 -9.84 -14.02
CA GLN A 17 4.95 -9.68 -15.46
C GLN A 17 5.34 -8.27 -15.91
N VAL A 18 4.93 -7.23 -15.17
CA VAL A 18 5.35 -5.86 -15.48
C VAL A 18 6.84 -5.68 -15.25
N GLY A 19 7.36 -6.20 -14.14
CA GLY A 19 8.77 -6.13 -13.77
C GLY A 19 8.96 -5.82 -12.28
N MET A 20 9.67 -6.71 -11.59
CA MET A 20 10.01 -6.56 -10.17
C MET A 20 11.09 -5.48 -9.98
N PHE A 21 11.00 -4.77 -8.86
CA PHE A 21 12.00 -3.80 -8.43
C PHE A 21 12.14 -3.80 -6.91
N GLN A 22 13.25 -3.25 -6.42
CA GLN A 22 13.50 -3.02 -5.01
C GLN A 22 13.69 -1.51 -4.78
N GLY A 23 12.90 -0.92 -3.88
CA GLY A 23 12.94 0.51 -3.60
C GLY A 23 11.82 1.27 -4.32
N LEU A 24 12.16 2.34 -5.03
CA LEU A 24 11.21 3.18 -5.77
C LEU A 24 11.45 3.07 -7.26
N THR A 25 10.36 3.09 -8.03
CA THR A 25 10.39 3.23 -9.48
C THR A 25 9.56 4.45 -9.87
N PHE A 26 10.06 5.23 -10.82
CA PHE A 26 9.38 6.40 -11.35
C PHE A 26 8.75 6.15 -12.72
N ASP A 27 8.85 4.92 -13.23
CA ASP A 27 8.15 4.47 -14.43
C ASP A 27 6.68 4.15 -14.11
N VAL A 28 5.95 5.13 -13.56
CA VAL A 28 4.63 4.93 -12.94
C VAL A 28 3.60 4.43 -13.97
N GLU A 29 3.58 5.03 -15.15
CA GLU A 29 2.63 4.73 -16.21
C GLU A 29 2.66 3.26 -16.65
N ARG A 30 3.86 2.66 -16.70
CA ARG A 30 4.04 1.24 -17.00
C ARG A 30 3.28 0.33 -16.04
N TYR A 31 3.29 0.64 -14.74
CA TYR A 31 2.58 -0.16 -13.74
C TYR A 31 1.08 0.15 -13.70
N LEU A 32 0.69 1.42 -13.81
CA LEU A 32 -0.72 1.81 -13.76
C LEU A 32 -1.54 1.17 -14.89
N ARG A 33 -0.98 1.12 -16.11
CA ARG A 33 -1.62 0.51 -17.28
C ARG A 33 -2.01 -0.94 -17.07
N GLU A 34 -1.19 -1.70 -16.33
CA GLU A 34 -1.39 -3.13 -16.10
C GLU A 34 -2.21 -3.39 -14.82
N PHE A 35 -2.00 -2.58 -13.76
CA PHE A 35 -2.65 -2.80 -12.46
C PHE A 35 -4.13 -2.44 -12.46
N PHE A 36 -4.56 -1.55 -13.35
CA PHE A 36 -5.94 -1.07 -13.43
C PHE A 36 -6.69 -1.56 -14.68
N VAL A 37 -6.17 -2.60 -15.35
CA VAL A 37 -6.95 -3.35 -16.35
C VAL A 37 -8.17 -3.98 -15.67
N GLN A 38 -9.33 -3.93 -16.33
CA GLN A 38 -10.55 -4.51 -15.80
C GLN A 38 -10.35 -6.00 -15.41
N GLY A 39 -10.68 -6.35 -14.17
CA GLY A 39 -10.54 -7.70 -13.62
C GLY A 39 -9.19 -8.02 -12.96
N VAL A 40 -8.18 -7.17 -13.14
CA VAL A 40 -6.90 -7.27 -12.42
C VAL A 40 -7.04 -6.84 -10.96
N PRO A 41 -7.42 -5.58 -10.65
CA PRO A 41 -7.62 -5.17 -9.28
C PRO A 41 -8.96 -5.71 -8.77
N ARG A 42 -8.99 -6.17 -7.52
CA ARG A 42 -10.21 -6.66 -6.88
C ARG A 42 -10.19 -6.38 -5.39
N PHE A 43 -11.37 -6.20 -4.82
CA PHE A 43 -11.53 -6.14 -3.38
C PHE A 43 -11.54 -7.55 -2.79
N MET A 44 -10.74 -7.76 -1.75
CA MET A 44 -10.70 -9.02 -1.01
C MET A 44 -10.74 -8.76 0.50
N PRO A 45 -11.27 -9.71 1.30
CA PRO A 45 -11.23 -9.59 2.74
C PRO A 45 -9.78 -9.52 3.25
N ARG A 46 -9.45 -8.50 4.05
CA ARG A 46 -8.09 -8.25 4.51
C ARG A 46 -7.48 -9.46 5.22
N SER A 47 -8.28 -10.19 6.01
CA SER A 47 -7.79 -11.37 6.73
C SER A 47 -7.22 -12.46 5.81
N GLN A 48 -7.72 -12.55 4.57
CA GLN A 48 -7.29 -13.53 3.57
C GLN A 48 -6.01 -13.12 2.84
N VAL A 49 -5.72 -11.81 2.79
CA VAL A 49 -4.62 -11.26 1.98
C VAL A 49 -3.46 -10.68 2.81
N GLU A 50 -3.66 -10.38 4.10
CA GLU A 50 -2.65 -9.76 4.98
C GLU A 50 -1.32 -10.53 5.01
N LYS A 51 -1.39 -11.86 5.04
CA LYS A 51 -0.22 -12.75 5.10
C LYS A 51 -0.02 -13.55 3.82
N ASN A 52 -0.84 -13.32 2.79
CA ASN A 52 -0.79 -14.12 1.57
C ASN A 52 0.11 -13.43 0.53
N PRO A 53 1.30 -13.97 0.24
CA PRO A 53 2.25 -13.35 -0.67
C PRO A 53 1.79 -13.40 -2.14
N ALA A 54 0.76 -14.17 -2.47
CA ALA A 54 0.18 -14.22 -3.81
C ALA A 54 -0.55 -12.92 -4.19
N TYR A 55 -0.85 -12.06 -3.23
CA TYR A 55 -1.53 -10.79 -3.44
C TYR A 55 -0.66 -9.61 -2.98
N LYS A 56 -0.77 -8.51 -3.71
CA LYS A 56 -0.19 -7.22 -3.31
C LYS A 56 -1.33 -6.26 -3.02
N GLN A 57 -1.36 -5.73 -1.81
CA GLN A 57 -2.31 -4.69 -1.41
C GLN A 57 -1.85 -3.36 -1.99
N LEU A 58 -2.74 -2.66 -2.69
CA LEU A 58 -2.46 -1.33 -3.23
C LEU A 58 -2.66 -0.29 -2.12
N ILE A 59 -1.57 0.40 -1.75
CA ILE A 59 -1.55 1.37 -0.67
C ILE A 59 -1.23 2.76 -1.26
N PRO A 60 -2.21 3.66 -1.36
CA PRO A 60 -1.94 5.08 -1.58
C PRO A 60 -1.03 5.59 -0.47
N TYR A 61 0.01 6.32 -0.86
CA TYR A 61 0.98 6.88 0.06
C TYR A 61 1.24 8.34 -0.29
N VAL A 62 0.91 9.25 0.62
CA VAL A 62 0.96 10.69 0.38
C VAL A 62 2.05 11.32 1.24
N LEU A 63 2.89 12.12 0.60
CA LEU A 63 3.81 13.03 1.26
C LEU A 63 3.17 14.41 1.34
N MET A 64 3.08 14.98 2.54
CA MET A 64 2.59 16.33 2.74
C MET A 64 3.77 17.28 2.91
N SER A 65 3.74 18.39 2.18
CA SER A 65 4.74 19.45 2.27
C SER A 65 4.08 20.83 2.33
N TYR A 66 4.75 21.77 3.00
CA TYR A 66 4.35 23.17 3.09
C TYR A 66 5.62 24.02 3.26
N GLU A 67 5.83 24.99 2.37
CA GLU A 67 6.98 25.92 2.41
C GLU A 67 8.35 25.22 2.58
N GLY A 68 8.61 24.19 1.78
CA GLY A 68 9.87 23.43 1.82
C GLY A 68 10.03 22.51 3.05
N LYS A 69 9.03 22.45 3.93
CA LYS A 69 8.98 21.52 5.07
C LYS A 69 8.11 20.31 4.72
N TYR A 70 8.43 19.16 5.31
CA TYR A 70 7.67 17.93 5.15
C TYR A 70 7.07 17.49 6.48
N LEU A 71 5.83 16.98 6.45
CA LEU A 71 5.25 16.36 7.63
C LEU A 71 6.02 15.08 7.99
N SER A 72 6.57 15.04 9.20
CA SER A 72 7.06 13.82 9.83
C SER A 72 6.44 13.66 11.21
N TYR A 73 6.29 12.42 11.65
CA TYR A 73 5.70 12.10 12.95
C TYR A 73 6.38 10.89 13.56
N VAL A 74 6.34 10.80 14.89
CA VAL A 74 6.76 9.60 15.61
C VAL A 74 5.52 8.75 15.86
N ARG A 75 5.57 7.48 15.49
CA ARG A 75 4.44 6.58 15.71
C ARG A 75 4.26 6.31 17.19
N GLY A 76 3.11 6.73 17.71
CA GLY A 76 2.73 6.51 19.11
C GLY A 76 2.36 5.05 19.39
N LYS A 77 2.28 4.69 20.67
CA LYS A 77 1.99 3.32 21.14
C LYS A 77 0.63 2.74 20.68
N ARG A 78 -0.28 3.60 20.21
CA ARG A 78 -1.60 3.22 19.66
C ARG A 78 -1.55 2.86 18.16
N ALA A 79 -0.37 2.89 17.53
CA ALA A 79 -0.23 2.46 16.15
C ALA A 79 -0.49 0.95 16.04
N GLY A 80 -1.33 0.54 15.09
CA GLY A 80 -1.64 -0.88 14.85
C GLY A 80 -0.44 -1.72 14.38
N GLU A 81 0.67 -1.08 14.02
CA GLU A 81 1.93 -1.72 13.66
C GLU A 81 2.98 -1.48 14.75
N ALA A 82 3.13 -2.47 15.63
CA ALA A 82 4.01 -2.42 16.79
C ALA A 82 5.50 -2.27 16.42
N ARG A 83 5.93 -2.83 15.27
CA ARG A 83 7.35 -2.79 14.84
C ARG A 83 7.84 -1.38 14.53
N LEU A 84 6.91 -0.45 14.28
CA LEU A 84 7.23 0.93 13.91
C LEU A 84 7.03 1.93 15.04
N VAL A 85 6.58 1.49 16.22
CA VAL A 85 6.39 2.36 17.39
C VAL A 85 7.73 2.98 17.80
N GLY A 86 7.73 4.29 18.05
CA GLY A 86 8.95 5.04 18.39
C GLY A 86 9.81 5.44 17.20
N ASN A 87 9.57 4.88 16.01
CA ASN A 87 10.25 5.29 14.79
C ASN A 87 9.62 6.56 14.20
N ARG A 88 10.46 7.40 13.60
CA ARG A 88 10.02 8.55 12.81
C ARG A 88 9.56 8.06 11.43
N SER A 89 8.40 8.50 11.00
CA SER A 89 7.81 8.22 9.69
C SER A 89 7.64 9.52 8.90
N ILE A 90 7.72 9.41 7.58
CA ILE A 90 7.38 10.47 6.62
C ILE A 90 6.36 9.91 5.64
N GLY A 91 5.24 10.63 5.48
CA GLY A 91 4.12 10.20 4.64
C GLY A 91 3.05 9.39 5.37
N ILE A 92 1.85 9.40 4.79
CA ILE A 92 0.66 8.73 5.31
C ILE A 92 0.13 7.79 4.25
N GLY A 93 -0.14 6.54 4.63
CA GLY A 93 -0.77 5.55 3.76
C GLY A 93 -1.88 4.79 4.46
N GLY A 94 -2.69 4.10 3.65
CA GLY A 94 -3.82 3.31 4.11
C GLY A 94 -4.33 2.38 3.02
N HIS A 95 -5.14 1.40 3.39
CA HIS A 95 -5.81 0.54 2.42
C HIS A 95 -6.86 1.33 1.64
N ILE A 96 -7.11 0.92 0.39
CA ILE A 96 -8.28 1.35 -0.39
C ILE A 96 -9.42 0.39 -0.05
N ASN A 97 -10.53 0.91 0.48
CA ASN A 97 -11.66 0.15 1.02
C ASN A 97 -12.97 0.44 0.29
#